data_AF-A0A935K868-F1
#
_entry.id   AF-A0A935K868-F1
#
_cell.length_a   1.000
_cell.length_b   1.000
_cell.length_c   1.000
_cell.angle_alpha   90.00
_cell.angle_beta   90.00
_cell.angle_gamma   90.00
#
_symmetry.space_group_name_H-M   'P 1'
#
loop_
_entity.id
_entity.type
_entity.pdbx_description
1 polymer ?
#
loop_
_entity_poly.entity_id
_entity_poly.type
_entity_poly.pdbx_seq_one_letter_code
_entity_poly.pdbx_strand_id
1 'polypeptide(L)'
;MKLSVLITCLFVSLPSFAQDSRDSAFLYARDAFRAGDRNKLERNAGLIGNHDLAPYVENYQLRMNMDQGDYVALRSFFERYEKSYVAEKLRADWIRWLGNAAYGREVDAEFPELIAPEPDVTCYAQQARLARNDKPYSMKPKNLANSA
;
A
#
# COMPACT_ATOMS: atom_id res chain seq x y z
N MET A 1 5.41 6.40 -61.77
CA MET A 1 5.34 7.67 -61.00
C MET A 1 4.13 7.80 -60.07
N LYS A 2 3.28 6.76 -59.86
CA LYS A 2 2.18 6.79 -58.87
C LYS A 2 2.43 5.92 -57.61
N LEU A 3 3.43 5.03 -57.65
CA LEU A 3 3.79 4.15 -56.52
C LEU A 3 4.67 4.86 -55.46
N SER A 4 5.43 5.87 -55.88
CA SER A 4 6.38 6.59 -55.02
C SER A 4 5.70 7.53 -54.02
N VAL A 5 4.44 7.91 -54.24
CA VAL A 5 3.68 8.82 -53.36
C VAL A 5 3.03 8.06 -52.20
N LEU A 6 2.72 6.77 -52.39
CA LEU A 6 2.12 5.92 -51.34
C LEU A 6 3.11 5.49 -50.26
N ILE A 7 4.42 5.45 -50.56
CA ILE A 7 5.45 5.06 -49.59
C ILE A 7 5.79 6.22 -48.63
N THR A 8 5.64 7.47 -49.06
CA THR A 8 5.98 8.64 -48.24
C THR A 8 4.94 8.96 -47.16
N CYS A 9 3.69 8.52 -47.31
CA CYS A 9 2.67 8.72 -46.27
C CYS A 9 2.77 7.73 -45.10
N LEU A 10 3.50 6.61 -45.25
CA LEU A 10 3.62 5.60 -44.19
C LEU A 10 4.67 5.98 -43.12
N PHE A 11 5.54 6.95 -43.39
CA PHE A 11 6.64 7.34 -42.49
C PHE A 11 6.29 8.45 -41.48
N VAL A 12 5.10 9.06 -41.53
CA VAL A 12 4.75 10.21 -40.68
C VAL A 12 3.95 9.82 -39.42
N SER A 13 3.83 8.53 -39.13
CA SER A 13 3.23 8.06 -37.86
C SER A 13 4.29 7.40 -36.99
N LEU A 14 5.33 8.14 -36.60
CA LEU A 14 6.09 7.77 -35.41
C LEU A 14 5.29 8.24 -34.19
N PRO A 15 4.73 7.34 -33.37
CA PRO A 15 4.22 7.75 -32.07
C PRO A 15 5.40 8.33 -31.29
N SER A 16 5.33 9.61 -30.95
CA SER A 16 6.24 10.18 -29.96
C SER A 16 5.88 9.55 -28.62
N PHE A 17 6.61 8.51 -28.23
CA PHE A 17 6.58 8.02 -26.85
C PHE A 17 7.29 9.06 -25.97
N ALA A 18 6.59 10.15 -25.66
CA ALA A 18 6.97 11.02 -24.56
C ALA A 18 6.61 10.29 -23.26
N GLN A 19 7.52 9.45 -22.78
CA GLN A 19 7.37 8.82 -21.47
C GLN A 19 7.50 9.92 -20.41
N ASP A 20 6.43 10.18 -19.65
CA ASP A 20 6.51 11.16 -18.57
C ASP A 20 7.55 10.65 -17.57
N SER A 21 8.49 11.51 -17.21
CA SER A 21 9.48 11.22 -16.17
C SER A 21 8.83 10.76 -14.86
N ARG A 22 7.59 11.19 -14.59
CA ARG A 22 6.79 10.81 -13.43
C ARG A 22 6.22 9.39 -13.52
N ASP A 23 5.89 8.91 -14.73
CA ASP A 23 5.54 7.50 -14.93
C ASP A 23 6.73 6.61 -14.57
N SER A 24 7.93 7.04 -14.97
CA SER A 24 9.17 6.33 -14.64
C SER A 24 9.44 6.34 -13.13
N ALA A 25 9.22 7.49 -12.47
CA ALA A 25 9.34 7.61 -11.03
C ALA A 25 8.38 6.66 -10.29
N PHE A 26 7.14 6.53 -10.75
CA PHE A 26 6.19 5.55 -10.22
C PHE A 26 6.71 4.11 -10.35
N LEU A 27 7.18 3.72 -11.54
CA LEU A 27 7.70 2.37 -11.77
C LEU A 27 8.91 2.08 -10.87
N TYR A 28 9.83 3.02 -10.73
CA TYR A 28 10.99 2.87 -9.85
C TYR A 28 10.61 2.81 -8.36
N ALA A 29 9.63 3.60 -7.92
CA ALA A 29 9.09 3.52 -6.56
C ALA A 29 8.47 2.14 -6.29
N ARG A 30 7.65 1.64 -7.23
CA ARG A 30 7.06 0.30 -7.13
C ARG A 30 8.13 -0.79 -7.06
N ASP A 31 9.15 -0.72 -7.90
CA ASP A 31 10.21 -1.71 -7.91
C ASP A 31 11.06 -1.64 -6.63
N ALA A 32 11.31 -0.45 -6.09
CA ALA A 32 11.96 -0.26 -4.80
C ALA A 32 11.15 -0.85 -3.64
N PHE A 33 9.84 -0.62 -3.62
CA PHE A 33 8.92 -1.21 -2.64
C PHE A 33 8.98 -2.75 -2.69
N ARG A 34 8.91 -3.34 -3.88
CA ARG A 34 9.02 -4.80 -4.07
C ARG A 34 10.36 -5.37 -3.64
N ALA A 35 11.44 -4.60 -3.79
CA ALA A 35 12.78 -4.98 -3.37
C ALA A 35 13.05 -4.73 -1.87
N GLY A 36 12.14 -4.07 -1.15
CA GLY A 36 12.36 -3.70 0.25
C GLY A 36 13.34 -2.53 0.44
N ASP A 37 13.65 -1.77 -0.61
CA ASP A 37 14.61 -0.66 -0.56
C ASP A 37 13.91 0.66 -0.18
N ARG A 38 13.85 0.95 1.12
CA ARG A 38 13.22 2.18 1.65
C ARG A 38 13.86 3.45 1.08
N ASN A 39 15.20 3.50 0.99
CA ASN A 39 15.90 4.70 0.54
C ASN A 39 15.62 5.02 -0.93
N LYS A 40 15.57 3.99 -1.78
CA LYS A 40 15.21 4.15 -3.19
C LYS A 40 13.73 4.51 -3.35
N LEU A 41 12.84 3.97 -2.52
CA LEU A 41 11.43 4.33 -2.52
C LEU A 41 11.26 5.83 -2.20
N GLU A 42 11.83 6.32 -1.10
CA GLU A 42 11.75 7.73 -0.69
C GLU A 42 12.27 8.69 -1.76
N ARG A 43 13.40 8.34 -2.39
CA ARG A 43 13.97 9.15 -3.48
C ARG A 43 13.00 9.29 -4.66
N ASN A 44 12.35 8.19 -5.07
CA ASN A 44 11.44 8.21 -6.21
C ASN A 44 10.08 8.82 -5.86
N ALA A 45 9.63 8.68 -4.61
CA ALA A 45 8.45 9.36 -4.10
C ALA A 45 8.58 10.88 -4.21
N GLY A 46 9.76 11.45 -3.94
CA GLY A 46 10.03 12.87 -4.12
C GLY A 46 9.94 13.38 -5.57
N LEU A 47 9.98 12.47 -6.57
CA LEU A 47 9.96 12.80 -7.99
C LEU A 47 8.58 12.68 -8.63
N ILE A 48 7.60 12.04 -7.95
CA ILE A 48 6.32 11.73 -8.57
C ILE A 48 5.42 12.97 -8.75
N GLY A 49 5.49 13.93 -7.83
CA GLY A 49 4.71 15.18 -7.87
C GLY A 49 3.19 14.94 -7.92
N ASN A 50 2.46 15.83 -8.61
CA ASN A 50 1.02 15.69 -8.85
C ASN A 50 0.75 14.68 -9.97
N HIS A 51 0.74 13.40 -9.64
CA HIS A 51 0.53 12.27 -10.55
C HIS A 51 -0.66 11.44 -10.08
N ASP A 52 -1.44 10.89 -11.01
CA ASP A 52 -2.65 10.12 -10.68
C ASP A 52 -2.35 8.90 -9.80
N LEU A 53 -1.15 8.32 -9.94
CA LEU A 53 -0.67 7.18 -9.14
C LEU A 53 0.15 7.58 -7.90
N ALA A 54 0.30 8.87 -7.59
CA ALA A 54 0.96 9.31 -6.36
C ALA A 54 0.40 8.65 -5.07
N PRO A 55 -0.92 8.43 -4.91
CA PRO A 55 -1.47 7.76 -3.73
C PRO A 55 -0.94 6.33 -3.54
N TYR A 56 -0.58 5.64 -4.63
CA TYR A 56 -0.02 4.29 -4.55
C TYR A 56 1.43 4.30 -4.06
N VAL A 57 2.20 5.34 -4.39
CA VAL A 57 3.57 5.50 -3.87
C VAL A 57 3.55 5.84 -2.38
N GLU A 58 2.65 6.73 -1.96
CA GLU A 58 2.46 7.02 -0.53
C GLU A 58 2.04 5.75 0.23
N ASN A 59 1.12 4.96 -0.34
CA ASN A 59 0.74 3.65 0.22
C ASN A 59 1.95 2.71 0.39
N TYR A 60 2.88 2.67 -0.57
CA TYR A 60 4.12 1.89 -0.43
C TYR A 60 4.97 2.38 0.75
N GLN A 61 5.14 3.69 0.90
CA GLN A 61 5.92 4.27 2.00
C GLN A 61 5.28 3.92 3.35
N LEU A 62 3.96 4.08 3.46
CA LEU A 62 3.21 3.74 4.67
C LEU A 62 3.34 2.26 5.03
N ARG A 63 3.21 1.35 4.05
CA ARG A 63 3.41 -0.09 4.25
C ARG A 63 4.80 -0.44 4.76
N MET A 64 5.82 0.18 4.20
CA MET A 64 7.19 -0.07 4.65
C MET A 64 7.40 0.44 6.06
N ASN A 65 6.82 1.58 6.42
CA ASN A 65 7.04 2.25 7.71
C ASN A 65 5.99 1.91 8.78
N MET A 66 5.13 0.91 8.58
CA MET A 66 4.11 0.50 9.58
C MET A 66 4.72 0.15 10.93
N ASP A 67 5.92 -0.44 10.94
CA ASP A 67 6.67 -0.81 12.15
C ASP A 67 7.15 0.38 12.97
N GLN A 68 7.25 1.56 12.36
CA GLN A 68 7.62 2.80 13.04
C GLN A 68 6.44 3.43 13.79
N GLY A 69 5.21 2.95 13.56
CA GLY A 69 4.04 3.36 14.32
C GLY A 69 3.58 4.80 14.04
N ASP A 70 3.73 5.30 12.82
CA ASP A 70 3.16 6.61 12.45
C ASP A 70 1.66 6.49 12.14
N TYR A 71 0.88 6.36 13.22
CA TYR A 71 -0.58 6.31 13.17
C TYR A 71 -1.20 7.58 12.57
N VAL A 72 -0.51 8.73 12.69
CA VAL A 72 -1.02 10.01 12.20
C VAL A 72 -0.97 10.04 10.67
N ALA A 73 0.14 9.61 10.07
CA ALA A 73 0.25 9.52 8.62
C ALA A 73 -0.76 8.53 8.02
N LEU A 74 -0.93 7.35 8.64
CA LEU A 74 -1.93 6.36 8.21
C LEU A 74 -3.36 6.91 8.26
N ARG A 75 -3.76 7.53 9.38
CA ARG A 75 -5.08 8.14 9.52
C ARG A 75 -5.30 9.24 8.48
N SER A 76 -4.32 10.11 8.30
CA SER A 76 -4.39 11.18 7.31
C SER A 76 -4.57 10.63 5.89
N PHE A 77 -3.91 9.52 5.56
CA PHE A 77 -4.08 8.85 4.27
C PHE A 77 -5.51 8.29 4.10
N PHE A 78 -6.02 7.60 5.12
CA PHE A 78 -7.36 7.04 5.10
C PHE A 78 -8.46 8.09 4.97
N GLU A 79 -8.29 9.26 5.59
CA GLU A 79 -9.23 10.38 5.46
C GLU A 79 -9.22 10.97 4.04
N ARG A 80 -8.04 11.20 3.45
CA ARG A 80 -7.93 11.77 2.09
C ARG A 80 -8.42 10.84 0.99
N TYR A 81 -8.25 9.54 1.18
CA TYR A 81 -8.57 8.51 0.19
C TYR A 81 -9.70 7.59 0.65
N GLU A 82 -10.62 8.10 1.48
CA GLU A 82 -11.74 7.35 2.03
C GLU A 82 -12.49 6.60 0.92
N LYS A 83 -12.84 5.33 1.19
CA LYS A 83 -13.58 4.45 0.26
C LYS A 83 -12.91 4.20 -1.10
N SER A 84 -11.63 4.57 -1.26
CA SER A 84 -10.85 4.19 -2.43
C SER A 84 -10.28 2.78 -2.31
N TYR A 85 -9.99 2.16 -3.45
CA TYR A 85 -9.33 0.85 -3.48
C TYR A 85 -7.95 0.87 -2.81
N VAL A 86 -7.18 1.94 -3.00
CA VAL A 86 -5.83 2.05 -2.42
C VAL A 86 -5.88 2.13 -0.89
N ALA A 87 -6.85 2.85 -0.33
CA ALA A 87 -7.09 2.93 1.11
C ALA A 87 -7.63 1.61 1.68
N GLU A 88 -8.57 0.95 1.00
CA GLU A 88 -9.09 -0.36 1.40
C GLU A 88 -7.96 -1.38 1.54
N LYS A 89 -7.08 -1.48 0.53
CA LYS A 89 -5.94 -2.39 0.56
C LYS A 89 -4.95 -2.04 1.66
N LEU A 90 -4.65 -0.74 1.86
CA LEU A 90 -3.75 -0.33 2.94
C LEU A 90 -4.35 -0.62 4.33
N ARG A 91 -5.65 -0.40 4.52
CA ARG A 91 -6.35 -0.69 5.79
C ARG A 91 -6.36 -2.18 6.10
N ALA A 92 -6.59 -3.02 5.10
CA ALA A 92 -6.50 -4.47 5.25
C ALA A 92 -5.11 -4.89 5.78
N ASP A 93 -4.03 -4.36 5.19
CA ASP A 93 -2.67 -4.67 5.65
C ASP A 93 -2.34 -4.06 7.01
N TRP A 94 -2.90 -2.91 7.31
CA TRP A 94 -2.79 -2.29 8.63
C TRP A 94 -3.44 -3.17 9.70
N ILE A 95 -4.64 -3.72 9.44
CA ILE A 95 -5.31 -4.64 10.36
C ILE A 95 -4.49 -5.93 10.54
N ARG A 96 -3.88 -6.47 9.48
CA ARG A 96 -2.97 -7.63 9.61
C ARG A 96 -1.79 -7.33 10.53
N TRP A 97 -1.18 -6.15 10.38
CA TRP A 97 -0.08 -5.73 11.23
C TRP A 97 -0.53 -5.60 12.70
N LEU A 98 -1.63 -4.90 12.95
CA LEU A 98 -2.22 -4.74 14.29
C LEU A 98 -2.55 -6.09 14.94
N GLY A 99 -3.18 -6.98 14.17
CA GLY A 99 -3.57 -8.31 14.63
C GLY A 99 -2.37 -9.17 15.02
N ASN A 100 -1.30 -9.15 14.21
CA ASN A 100 -0.05 -9.83 14.54
C ASN A 100 0.65 -9.25 15.77
N ALA A 101 0.53 -7.94 16.00
CA ALA A 101 1.06 -7.26 17.18
C ALA A 101 0.14 -7.34 18.41
N ALA A 102 -0.99 -8.07 18.33
CA ALA A 102 -2.00 -8.21 19.37
C ALA A 102 -2.67 -6.89 19.82
N TYR A 103 -2.70 -5.88 18.95
CA TYR A 103 -3.39 -4.60 19.15
C TYR A 103 -4.89 -4.74 18.82
N GLY A 104 -5.61 -5.50 19.65
CA GLY A 104 -7.00 -5.87 19.37
C GLY A 104 -7.97 -4.69 19.30
N ARG A 105 -7.81 -3.65 20.14
CA ARG A 105 -8.71 -2.49 20.15
C ARG A 105 -8.63 -1.70 18.85
N GLU A 106 -7.44 -1.59 18.30
CA GLU A 106 -7.15 -0.90 17.07
C GLU A 106 -7.69 -1.71 15.88
N VAL A 107 -7.59 -3.05 15.90
CA VAL A 107 -8.26 -3.91 14.92
C VAL A 107 -9.77 -3.67 14.91
N ASP A 108 -10.41 -3.63 16.08
CA ASP A 108 -11.85 -3.38 16.18
C ASP A 108 -12.26 -1.99 15.66
N ALA A 109 -11.38 -0.98 15.77
CA ALA A 109 -11.64 0.36 15.30
C ALA A 109 -11.54 0.48 13.77
N GLU A 110 -10.58 -0.21 13.16
CA GLU A 110 -10.33 -0.13 11.73
C GLU A 110 -11.19 -1.10 10.91
N PHE A 111 -11.54 -2.27 11.45
CA PHE A 111 -12.28 -3.29 10.69
C PHE A 111 -13.63 -2.82 10.11
N PRO A 112 -14.48 -2.08 10.85
CA PRO A 112 -15.78 -1.61 10.32
C PRO A 112 -15.65 -0.64 9.13
N GLU A 113 -14.48 -0.05 8.93
CA GLU A 113 -14.21 0.90 7.84
C GLU A 113 -13.84 0.20 6.52
N LEU A 114 -13.77 -1.13 6.49
CA LEU A 114 -13.59 -1.90 5.25
C LEU A 114 -14.92 -2.07 4.50
N ILE A 115 -14.87 -1.88 3.19
CA ILE A 115 -16.03 -2.09 2.31
C ILE A 115 -16.18 -3.58 1.97
N ALA A 116 -15.07 -4.25 1.68
CA ALA A 116 -15.04 -5.62 1.19
C ALA A 116 -13.91 -6.40 1.90
N PRO A 117 -14.10 -6.72 3.20
CA PRO A 117 -13.06 -7.34 4.01
C PRO A 117 -12.67 -8.72 3.47
N GLU A 118 -11.36 -8.95 3.40
CA GLU A 118 -10.78 -10.24 3.03
C GLU A 118 -10.96 -11.28 4.16
N PRO A 119 -11.00 -12.60 3.84
CA PRO A 119 -11.26 -13.63 4.85
C PRO A 119 -10.24 -13.65 6.01
N ASP A 120 -8.96 -13.39 5.72
CA ASP A 120 -7.89 -13.34 6.70
C ASP A 120 -8.01 -12.13 7.63
N VAL A 121 -8.35 -10.96 7.08
CA VAL A 121 -8.63 -9.74 7.86
C VAL A 121 -9.84 -9.94 8.77
N THR A 122 -10.87 -10.63 8.28
CA THR A 122 -12.03 -11.03 9.08
C THR A 122 -11.63 -11.93 10.25
N CYS A 123 -10.67 -12.85 10.05
CA CYS A 123 -10.14 -13.71 11.10
C CYS A 123 -9.49 -12.89 12.23
N TYR A 124 -8.63 -11.91 11.90
CA TYR A 124 -8.03 -11.02 12.89
C TYR A 124 -9.07 -10.24 13.69
N ALA A 125 -10.14 -9.76 13.04
CA ALA A 125 -11.24 -9.10 13.73
C ALA A 125 -11.97 -10.02 14.71
N GLN A 126 -12.26 -11.27 14.32
CA GLN A 126 -12.87 -12.23 15.24
C GLN A 126 -11.94 -12.58 16.41
N GLN A 127 -10.64 -12.73 16.15
CA GLN A 127 -9.65 -13.00 17.19
C GLN A 127 -9.58 -11.85 18.21
N ALA A 128 -9.59 -10.60 17.75
CA ALA A 128 -9.62 -9.43 18.63
C ALA A 128 -10.87 -9.42 19.53
N ARG A 129 -12.05 -9.77 18.97
CA ARG A 129 -13.31 -9.86 19.71
C ARG A 129 -13.28 -10.96 20.78
N LEU A 130 -12.74 -12.13 20.45
CA LEU A 130 -12.57 -13.24 21.40
C LEU A 130 -11.64 -12.84 22.56
N ALA A 131 -10.46 -12.30 22.25
CA ALA A 131 -9.49 -11.89 23.25
C ALA A 131 -10.03 -10.84 24.25
N ARG A 132 -10.93 -9.96 23.81
CA ARG A 132 -11.60 -8.99 24.68
C ARG A 132 -12.62 -9.63 25.63
N ASN A 133 -13.35 -10.63 25.14
CA ASN A 133 -14.33 -11.37 25.94
C ASN A 133 -13.65 -12.34 26.94
N ASP A 134 -12.37 -12.64 26.75
CA ASP A 134 -11.58 -13.62 27.52
C ASP A 134 -10.76 -13.05 28.71
N LYS A 135 -11.13 -11.93 29.35
CA LYS A 135 -10.33 -11.47 30.53
C LYS A 135 -10.46 -12.40 31.76
N PRO A 136 -9.37 -12.91 32.38
CA PRO A 136 -7.99 -13.03 31.91
C PRO A 136 -7.40 -14.46 32.00
N TYR A 137 -6.76 -14.93 30.92
CA TYR A 137 -5.43 -15.54 31.08
C TYR A 137 -4.45 -14.73 30.25
N SER A 138 -3.46 -14.14 30.93
CA SER A 138 -2.37 -13.36 30.36
C SER A 138 -1.72 -14.08 29.17
N MET A 139 -2.09 -13.71 27.94
CA MET A 139 -1.30 -14.08 26.76
C MET A 139 -0.05 -13.20 26.77
N LYS A 140 1.01 -13.69 27.40
CA LYS A 140 2.34 -13.08 27.29
C LYS A 140 2.77 -13.16 25.82
N PRO A 141 3.38 -12.10 25.26
CA PRO A 141 3.94 -12.16 23.92
C PRO A 141 4.97 -13.28 23.86
N LYS A 142 4.78 -14.23 22.93
CA LYS A 142 5.70 -15.35 22.73
C LYS A 142 6.95 -14.78 22.04
N ASN A 143 8.04 -14.64 22.78
CA ASN A 143 9.34 -14.29 22.21
C ASN A 143 9.74 -15.36 21.20
N LEU A 144 9.81 -14.98 19.92
CA LEU A 144 10.20 -15.84 18.79
C LEU A 144 11.69 -16.18 18.75
N ALA A 145 12.46 -15.83 19.79
CA ALA A 145 13.91 -16.03 19.83
C ALA A 145 14.34 -17.47 20.17
N ASN A 146 13.44 -18.34 20.68
CA ASN A 146 13.80 -19.66 21.20
C ASN A 146 12.99 -20.82 20.60
N SER A 147 12.83 -20.85 19.28
CA SER A 147 12.32 -22.05 18.58
C SER A 147 13.33 -22.49 17.52
N ALA A 148 14.47 -22.97 18.00
CA ALA A 148 15.43 -23.80 17.27
C ALA A 148 15.59 -25.11 18.05
#